data_AF-A0A6J8D549-F1
#
_entry.id   AF-A0A6J8D549-F1
#
_cell.length_a   1.000
_cell.length_b   1.000
_cell.length_c   1.000
_cell.angle_alpha   90.00
_cell.angle_beta   90.00
_cell.angle_gamma   90.00
#
_symmetry.space_group_name_H-M   'P 1'
#
loop_
_entity.id
_entity.type
_entity.pdbx_description
1 polymer ?
#
loop_
_entity_poly.entity_id
_entity_poly.type
_entity_poly.pdbx_seq_one_letter_code
_entity_poly.pdbx_strand_id
1 'polypeptide(L)'
;MNSNPITTIEEGTFQNMPLLHRVLLQGCNISTIETGAFMTLPNLQYLYLDNNQITTIQKGAFKDLPALRYIRLYNNQITAIPRGIFDDLKALTNLWLYNNQITAIPRGIFDDLKALTNLDMQNNQITTIQHGAFQNLPALQILNLRGNNVTFVKNDTFEHNTNLQYLYLDLVCDCNFPLWSWLKSKSWLNDAVICLDRDDIKLSSLQESDFDNCTFTDDLCYPEYCSNGGSCSHNSYGDLVCSCVSGWTGTTCTGMDMYKGRTTTAYFDTLPATLIGKSTW
;
A
#
# COMPACT_ATOMS: atom_id res chain seq x y z
N MET A 1 27.42 3.53 -25.05
CA MET A 1 26.11 3.36 -25.73
C MET A 1 25.15 2.81 -24.68
N ASN A 2 24.27 3.63 -24.10
CA ASN A 2 23.16 3.20 -23.21
C ASN A 2 22.18 4.37 -22.99
N SER A 3 21.75 5.00 -24.08
CA SER A 3 20.84 6.14 -24.06
C SER A 3 19.51 5.73 -24.71
N ASN A 4 18.72 4.93 -24.01
CA ASN A 4 17.28 4.86 -24.25
C ASN A 4 16.61 5.56 -23.07
N PRO A 5 16.31 6.86 -23.16
CA PRO A 5 15.76 7.64 -22.05
C PRO A 5 14.24 7.41 -21.93
N ILE A 6 13.76 6.17 -22.10
CA ILE A 6 12.33 5.87 -21.92
C ILE A 6 12.04 5.90 -20.42
N THR A 7 11.81 7.10 -19.92
CA THR A 7 11.38 7.34 -18.54
C THR A 7 9.87 7.16 -18.40
N THR A 8 9.13 7.20 -19.52
CA THR A 8 7.66 7.12 -19.52
C THR A 8 7.19 6.06 -20.50
N ILE A 9 6.23 5.24 -20.09
CA ILE A 9 5.45 4.40 -21.01
C ILE A 9 4.17 5.17 -21.31
N GLU A 10 4.11 5.72 -22.52
CA GLU A 10 3.02 6.56 -22.98
C GLU A 10 1.79 5.75 -23.38
N GLU A 11 0.62 6.40 -23.40
CA GLU A 11 -0.62 5.81 -23.92
C GLU A 11 -0.40 5.20 -25.31
N GLY A 12 -0.93 3.98 -25.52
CA GLY A 12 -0.91 3.36 -26.84
C GLY A 12 0.48 2.88 -27.31
N THR A 13 1.51 2.91 -26.46
CA THR A 13 2.87 2.40 -26.79
C THR A 13 2.83 1.01 -27.45
N PHE A 14 1.89 0.16 -27.05
CA PHE A 14 1.75 -1.21 -27.56
C PHE A 14 0.51 -1.47 -28.44
N GLN A 15 -0.21 -0.42 -28.87
CA GLN A 15 -1.52 -0.57 -29.53
C GLN A 15 -1.51 -1.42 -30.81
N ASN A 16 -0.39 -1.44 -31.53
CA ASN A 16 -0.24 -2.20 -32.79
C ASN A 16 0.39 -3.59 -32.60
N MET A 17 0.44 -4.10 -31.36
CA MET A 17 1.06 -5.39 -31.02
C MET A 17 0.09 -6.33 -30.26
N PRO A 18 -1.08 -6.66 -30.84
CA PRO A 18 -2.16 -7.39 -30.13
C PRO A 18 -1.81 -8.86 -29.79
N LEU A 19 -0.75 -9.39 -30.39
CA LEU A 19 -0.27 -10.76 -30.16
C LEU A 19 0.78 -10.84 -29.03
N LEU A 20 1.07 -9.74 -28.33
CA LEU A 20 2.01 -9.75 -27.21
C LEU A 20 1.52 -10.68 -26.10
N HIS A 21 2.39 -11.60 -25.70
CA HIS A 21 2.19 -12.45 -24.54
C HIS A 21 3.00 -11.98 -23.34
N ARG A 22 4.11 -11.27 -23.60
CA ARG A 22 5.06 -10.81 -22.60
C ARG A 22 5.56 -9.42 -22.96
N VAL A 23 5.61 -8.54 -21.97
CA VAL A 23 6.31 -7.25 -22.06
C VAL A 23 7.39 -7.25 -20.99
N LEU A 24 8.63 -7.07 -21.43
CA LEU A 24 9.83 -7.14 -20.61
C LEU A 24 10.51 -5.78 -20.64
N LEU A 25 10.32 -4.99 -19.58
CA LEU A 25 10.82 -3.62 -19.45
C LEU A 25 11.58 -3.44 -18.12
N GLN A 26 12.25 -4.49 -17.66
CA GLN A 26 12.99 -4.47 -16.40
C GLN A 26 14.30 -3.69 -16.57
N GLY A 27 14.66 -2.84 -15.62
CA GLY A 27 15.92 -2.09 -15.71
C GLY A 27 15.96 -1.03 -16.82
N CYS A 28 14.81 -0.56 -17.29
CA CYS A 28 14.70 0.42 -18.38
C CYS A 28 14.71 1.89 -17.93
N ASN A 29 14.92 2.16 -16.64
CA ASN A 29 14.90 3.50 -16.05
C ASN A 29 13.55 4.23 -16.18
N ILE A 30 12.45 3.45 -16.19
CA ILE A 30 11.09 3.98 -16.28
C ILE A 30 10.70 4.61 -14.94
N SER A 31 10.15 5.82 -14.96
CA SER A 31 9.61 6.53 -13.80
C SER A 31 8.08 6.64 -13.81
N THR A 32 7.46 6.60 -14.99
CA THR A 32 6.02 6.85 -15.15
C THR A 32 5.35 5.88 -16.11
N ILE A 33 4.17 5.40 -15.74
CA ILE A 33 3.29 4.62 -16.60
C ILE A 33 1.98 5.38 -16.76
N GLU A 34 1.69 5.80 -17.98
CA GLU A 34 0.50 6.58 -18.30
C GLU A 34 -0.76 5.73 -18.37
N THR A 35 -1.90 6.41 -18.31
CA THR A 35 -3.21 5.80 -18.57
C THR A 35 -3.19 5.17 -19.96
N GLY A 36 -3.67 3.92 -20.09
CA GLY A 36 -3.70 3.25 -21.38
C GLY A 36 -2.33 2.84 -21.95
N ALA A 37 -1.25 2.91 -21.15
CA ALA A 37 0.08 2.45 -21.56
C ALA A 37 0.08 1.02 -22.13
N PHE A 38 -0.73 0.12 -21.54
CA PHE A 38 -0.86 -1.28 -21.95
C PHE A 38 -2.28 -1.63 -22.42
N MET A 39 -3.08 -0.65 -22.86
CA MET A 39 -4.48 -0.92 -23.21
C MET A 39 -4.63 -1.94 -24.33
N THR A 40 -5.68 -2.77 -24.21
CA THR A 40 -6.15 -3.63 -25.31
C THR A 40 -5.12 -4.67 -25.79
N LEU A 41 -4.43 -5.32 -24.83
CA LEU A 41 -3.54 -6.44 -25.12
C LEU A 41 -4.17 -7.78 -24.65
N PRO A 42 -5.05 -8.40 -25.48
CA PRO A 42 -5.89 -9.51 -25.04
C PRO A 42 -5.11 -10.78 -24.69
N ASN A 43 -3.88 -10.93 -25.21
CA ASN A 43 -3.03 -12.10 -25.01
C ASN A 43 -1.91 -11.88 -23.99
N LEU A 44 -1.78 -10.66 -23.43
CA LEU A 44 -0.67 -10.34 -22.53
C LEU A 44 -0.84 -11.11 -21.22
N GLN A 45 0.16 -11.92 -20.88
CA GLN A 45 0.17 -12.76 -19.67
C GLN A 45 1.21 -12.32 -18.65
N TYR A 46 2.32 -11.72 -19.11
CA TYR A 46 3.46 -11.37 -18.27
C TYR A 46 3.85 -9.92 -18.50
N LEU A 47 3.81 -9.11 -17.44
CA LEU A 47 4.24 -7.72 -17.47
C LEU A 47 5.36 -7.51 -16.44
N TYR A 48 6.59 -7.34 -16.91
CA TYR A 48 7.76 -7.19 -16.06
C TYR A 48 8.27 -5.75 -16.11
N LEU A 49 8.08 -5.04 -14.99
CA LEU A 49 8.40 -3.63 -14.78
C LEU A 49 9.30 -3.45 -13.55
N ASP A 50 9.87 -4.54 -13.04
CA ASP A 50 10.76 -4.53 -11.89
C ASP A 50 12.11 -3.85 -12.17
N ASN A 51 12.79 -3.44 -11.10
CA ASN A 51 14.10 -2.79 -11.16
C ASN A 51 14.09 -1.50 -12.01
N ASN A 52 13.03 -0.70 -11.89
CA ASN A 52 12.92 0.62 -12.53
C ASN A 52 12.93 1.72 -11.46
N GLN A 53 12.53 2.94 -11.83
CA GLN A 53 12.39 4.08 -10.93
C GLN A 53 10.93 4.54 -10.84
N ILE A 54 9.98 3.61 -10.99
CA ILE A 54 8.56 3.94 -11.12
C ILE A 54 8.09 4.59 -9.81
N THR A 55 7.70 5.85 -9.89
CA THR A 55 7.08 6.61 -8.81
C THR A 55 5.58 6.78 -9.05
N THR A 56 5.14 6.73 -10.32
CA THR A 56 3.77 7.05 -10.71
C THR A 56 3.22 6.04 -11.70
N ILE A 57 2.12 5.40 -11.32
CA ILE A 57 1.28 4.60 -12.21
C ILE A 57 -0.06 5.30 -12.27
N GLN A 58 -0.47 5.77 -13.45
CA GLN A 58 -1.76 6.44 -13.59
C GLN A 58 -2.91 5.42 -13.59
N LYS A 59 -4.07 5.86 -13.11
CA LYS A 59 -5.28 5.02 -13.10
C LYS A 59 -5.61 4.54 -14.52
N GLY A 60 -5.82 3.24 -14.69
CA GLY A 60 -6.13 2.65 -16.00
C GLY A 60 -4.91 2.29 -16.84
N ALA A 61 -3.68 2.37 -16.30
CA ALA A 61 -2.48 1.88 -17.00
C ALA A 61 -2.56 0.38 -17.36
N PHE A 62 -3.25 -0.42 -16.54
CA PHE A 62 -3.42 -1.87 -16.74
C PHE A 62 -4.83 -2.26 -17.20
N LYS A 63 -5.55 -1.34 -17.84
CA LYS A 63 -6.93 -1.57 -18.29
C LYS A 63 -7.00 -2.56 -19.46
N ASP A 64 -8.06 -3.38 -19.48
CA ASP A 64 -8.40 -4.29 -20.59
C ASP A 64 -7.31 -5.35 -20.88
N LEU A 65 -6.78 -5.96 -19.81
CA LEU A 65 -5.75 -7.01 -19.84
C LEU A 65 -6.30 -8.37 -19.34
N PRO A 66 -7.26 -8.99 -20.04
CA PRO A 66 -8.04 -10.14 -19.52
C PRO A 66 -7.22 -11.42 -19.31
N ALA A 67 -6.08 -11.56 -19.99
CA ALA A 67 -5.19 -12.73 -19.88
C ALA A 67 -4.02 -12.52 -18.93
N LEU A 68 -3.90 -11.36 -18.28
CA LEU A 68 -2.72 -11.02 -17.48
C LEU A 68 -2.66 -11.87 -16.21
N ARG A 69 -1.54 -12.57 -16.02
CA ARG A 69 -1.32 -13.52 -14.92
C ARG A 69 -0.25 -13.05 -13.96
N TYR A 70 0.76 -12.33 -14.45
CA TYR A 70 1.94 -11.95 -13.69
C TYR A 70 2.24 -10.46 -13.87
N ILE A 71 2.33 -9.74 -12.75
CA ILE A 71 2.85 -8.38 -12.70
C ILE A 71 4.04 -8.33 -11.74
N ARG A 72 5.19 -7.89 -12.24
CA ARG A 72 6.38 -7.57 -11.44
C ARG A 72 6.57 -6.07 -11.39
N LEU A 73 6.46 -5.50 -10.20
CA LEU A 73 6.67 -4.08 -9.90
C LEU A 73 7.66 -3.88 -8.75
N TYR A 74 8.34 -4.94 -8.31
CA TYR A 74 9.31 -4.87 -7.22
C TYR A 74 10.57 -4.06 -7.57
N ASN A 75 11.29 -3.60 -6.55
CA ASN A 75 12.46 -2.72 -6.70
C ASN A 75 12.12 -1.48 -7.54
N ASN A 76 11.13 -0.72 -7.09
CA ASN A 76 10.70 0.57 -7.65
C ASN A 76 10.54 1.60 -6.52
N GLN A 77 9.94 2.76 -6.79
CA GLN A 77 9.76 3.86 -5.84
C GLN A 77 8.26 4.20 -5.66
N ILE A 78 7.40 3.18 -5.75
CA ILE A 78 5.94 3.37 -5.67
C ILE A 78 5.57 3.67 -4.23
N THR A 79 4.92 4.82 -4.00
CA THR A 79 4.49 5.26 -2.65
C THR A 79 3.02 4.95 -2.36
N ALA A 80 2.19 4.83 -3.40
CA ALA A 80 0.77 4.52 -3.28
C ALA A 80 0.26 3.73 -4.48
N ILE A 81 -0.69 2.84 -4.24
CA ILE A 81 -1.41 2.10 -5.27
C ILE A 81 -2.68 2.90 -5.62
N PRO A 82 -2.83 3.41 -6.85
CA PRO A 82 -4.03 4.12 -7.25
C PRO A 82 -5.27 3.22 -7.16
N ARG A 83 -6.37 3.77 -6.64
CA ARG A 83 -7.63 3.03 -6.57
C ARG A 83 -8.08 2.61 -7.98
N GLY A 84 -8.39 1.33 -8.10
CA GLY A 84 -8.86 0.73 -9.35
C GLY A 84 -7.77 0.43 -10.38
N ILE A 85 -6.49 0.48 -9.99
CA ILE A 85 -5.40 0.13 -10.92
C ILE A 85 -5.41 -1.35 -11.34
N PHE A 86 -6.04 -2.20 -10.53
CA PHE A 86 -6.14 -3.64 -10.74
C PHE A 86 -7.56 -4.11 -11.10
N ASP A 87 -8.48 -3.18 -11.37
CA ASP A 87 -9.86 -3.50 -11.74
C ASP A 87 -9.88 -4.44 -12.97
N ASP A 88 -10.82 -5.39 -12.96
CA ASP A 88 -11.03 -6.39 -14.01
C ASP A 88 -9.85 -7.35 -14.33
N LEU A 89 -8.73 -7.32 -13.59
CA LEU A 89 -7.60 -8.25 -13.75
C LEU A 89 -7.88 -9.64 -13.14
N LYS A 90 -9.00 -10.26 -13.56
CA LYS A 90 -9.57 -11.49 -12.99
C LYS A 90 -8.70 -12.73 -13.16
N ALA A 91 -7.77 -12.71 -14.12
CA ALA A 91 -6.83 -13.79 -14.39
C ALA A 91 -5.49 -13.65 -13.64
N LEU A 92 -5.27 -12.56 -12.91
CA LEU A 92 -4.00 -12.28 -12.25
C LEU A 92 -3.78 -13.26 -11.10
N THR A 93 -2.68 -14.01 -11.14
CA THR A 93 -2.33 -15.01 -10.12
C THR A 93 -1.20 -14.52 -9.21
N ASN A 94 -0.29 -13.70 -9.73
CA ASN A 94 0.91 -13.25 -9.02
C ASN A 94 1.11 -11.74 -9.18
N LEU A 95 1.17 -11.06 -8.03
CA LEU A 95 1.48 -9.64 -7.94
C LEU A 95 2.66 -9.44 -6.98
N TRP A 96 3.76 -8.92 -7.51
CA TRP A 96 4.97 -8.63 -6.73
C TRP A 96 5.24 -7.13 -6.68
N LEU A 97 5.13 -6.56 -5.48
CA LEU A 97 5.30 -5.14 -5.14
C LEU A 97 6.38 -4.93 -4.06
N TYR A 98 7.16 -5.96 -3.73
CA TYR A 98 8.18 -5.87 -2.68
C TYR A 98 9.28 -4.86 -3.00
N ASN A 99 9.98 -4.36 -1.98
CA ASN A 99 11.02 -3.31 -2.12
C ASN A 99 10.48 -2.08 -2.88
N ASN A 100 9.38 -1.51 -2.37
CA ASN A 100 8.82 -0.23 -2.79
C ASN A 100 8.67 0.68 -1.56
N GLN A 101 7.89 1.75 -1.65
CA GLN A 101 7.68 2.73 -0.57
C GLN A 101 6.21 2.86 -0.20
N ILE A 102 5.42 1.79 -0.40
CA ILE A 102 3.97 1.79 -0.20
C ILE A 102 3.67 1.96 1.28
N THR A 103 2.80 2.90 1.65
CA THR A 103 2.54 3.27 3.05
C THR A 103 1.22 2.72 3.62
N ALA A 104 0.27 2.32 2.77
CA ALA A 104 -1.02 1.80 3.20
C ALA A 104 -1.62 0.82 2.19
N ILE A 105 -2.49 -0.06 2.68
CA ILE A 105 -3.33 -0.95 1.86
C ILE A 105 -4.79 -0.50 2.01
N PRO A 106 -5.34 0.23 1.01
CA PRO A 106 -6.71 0.71 1.07
C PRO A 106 -7.73 -0.42 0.95
N ARG A 107 -8.93 -0.18 1.48
CA ARG A 107 -10.08 -1.08 1.31
C ARG A 107 -10.36 -1.32 -0.17
N GLY A 108 -10.55 -2.59 -0.53
CA GLY A 108 -10.98 -3.01 -1.85
C GLY A 108 -9.98 -2.79 -2.98
N ILE A 109 -8.73 -2.46 -2.67
CA ILE A 109 -7.68 -2.22 -3.68
C ILE A 109 -7.39 -3.46 -4.55
N PHE A 110 -7.74 -4.64 -4.06
CA PHE A 110 -7.55 -5.93 -4.72
C PHE A 110 -8.86 -6.67 -5.05
N ASP A 111 -10.02 -6.02 -4.94
CA ASP A 111 -11.32 -6.70 -4.93
C ASP A 111 -11.60 -7.58 -6.16
N ASP A 112 -11.09 -7.19 -7.33
CA ASP A 112 -11.32 -7.89 -8.60
C ASP A 112 -10.31 -9.00 -8.89
N LEU A 113 -9.27 -9.16 -8.06
CA LEU A 113 -8.19 -10.12 -8.24
C LEU A 113 -8.59 -11.54 -7.79
N LYS A 114 -9.68 -12.08 -8.36
CA LYS A 114 -10.32 -13.33 -7.91
C LYS A 114 -9.42 -14.58 -8.03
N ALA A 115 -8.46 -14.56 -8.95
CA ALA A 115 -7.51 -15.66 -9.18
C ALA A 115 -6.17 -15.46 -8.46
N LEU A 116 -5.99 -14.38 -7.69
CA LEU A 116 -4.70 -14.07 -7.06
C LEU A 116 -4.37 -15.09 -6.00
N THR A 117 -3.25 -15.80 -6.19
CA THR A 117 -2.74 -16.80 -5.25
C THR A 117 -1.56 -16.29 -4.46
N ASN A 118 -0.77 -15.37 -5.03
CA ASN A 118 0.45 -14.85 -4.41
C ASN A 118 0.52 -13.33 -4.49
N LEU A 119 0.47 -12.69 -3.32
CA LEU A 119 0.68 -11.26 -3.13
C LEU A 119 1.92 -11.03 -2.27
N ASP A 120 2.92 -10.38 -2.85
CA ASP A 120 4.15 -10.04 -2.15
C ASP A 120 4.34 -8.52 -2.08
N MET A 121 4.27 -7.99 -0.87
CA MET A 121 4.46 -6.58 -0.53
C MET A 121 5.55 -6.40 0.53
N GLN A 122 6.47 -7.36 0.63
CA GLN A 122 7.59 -7.32 1.57
C GLN A 122 8.43 -6.04 1.42
N ASN A 123 9.05 -5.56 2.50
CA ASN A 123 9.97 -4.43 2.50
C ASN A 123 9.35 -3.18 1.83
N ASN A 124 8.18 -2.79 2.32
CA ASN A 124 7.54 -1.52 2.02
C ASN A 124 7.50 -0.68 3.30
N GLN A 125 6.69 0.37 3.35
CA GLN A 125 6.54 1.25 4.52
C GLN A 125 5.11 1.19 5.07
N ILE A 126 4.44 0.04 4.92
CA ILE A 126 3.01 -0.09 5.20
C ILE A 126 2.78 0.04 6.69
N THR A 127 2.00 1.04 7.10
CA THR A 127 1.60 1.25 8.51
C THR A 127 0.15 0.86 8.77
N THR A 128 -0.68 0.86 7.72
CA THR A 128 -2.14 0.72 7.86
C THR A 128 -2.69 -0.24 6.83
N ILE A 129 -3.43 -1.24 7.31
CA ILE A 129 -4.25 -2.16 6.51
C ILE A 129 -5.70 -1.84 6.85
N GLN A 130 -6.46 -1.29 5.88
CA GLN A 130 -7.86 -0.93 6.11
C GLN A 130 -8.76 -2.17 6.14
N HIS A 131 -9.87 -2.10 6.89
CA HIS A 131 -10.89 -3.13 6.89
C HIS A 131 -11.35 -3.47 5.48
N GLY A 132 -11.33 -4.77 5.17
CA GLY A 132 -11.70 -5.28 3.85
C GLY A 132 -10.64 -5.11 2.77
N ALA A 133 -9.38 -4.79 3.11
CA ALA A 133 -8.27 -4.75 2.16
C ALA A 133 -8.09 -6.08 1.38
N PHE A 134 -8.33 -7.21 2.03
CA PHE A 134 -8.14 -8.56 1.45
C PHE A 134 -9.45 -9.38 1.34
N GLN A 135 -10.60 -8.78 1.65
CA GLN A 135 -11.88 -9.47 1.81
C GLN A 135 -12.28 -10.31 0.58
N ASN A 136 -11.94 -9.83 -0.61
CA ASN A 136 -12.40 -10.39 -1.88
C ASN A 136 -11.31 -11.19 -2.64
N LEU A 137 -10.36 -11.77 -1.91
CA LEU A 137 -9.29 -12.60 -2.45
C LEU A 137 -9.47 -14.09 -2.06
N PRO A 138 -10.45 -14.80 -2.66
CA PRO A 138 -10.80 -16.17 -2.26
C PRO A 138 -9.72 -17.19 -2.63
N ALA A 139 -8.90 -16.93 -3.65
CA ALA A 139 -7.83 -17.83 -4.10
C ALA A 139 -6.47 -17.57 -3.43
N LEU A 140 -6.38 -16.58 -2.54
CA LEU A 140 -5.10 -16.18 -1.94
C LEU A 140 -4.52 -17.31 -1.11
N GLN A 141 -3.27 -17.69 -1.40
CA GLN A 141 -2.54 -18.76 -0.72
C GLN A 141 -1.33 -18.21 0.03
N ILE A 142 -0.66 -17.20 -0.54
CA ILE A 142 0.56 -16.61 -0.02
C ILE A 142 0.36 -15.09 0.08
N LEU A 143 0.51 -14.56 1.29
CA LEU A 143 0.57 -13.13 1.56
C LEU A 143 1.87 -12.82 2.30
N ASN A 144 2.73 -12.01 1.70
CA ASN A 144 3.96 -11.56 2.32
C ASN A 144 3.91 -10.05 2.58
N LEU A 145 3.87 -9.68 3.85
CA LEU A 145 3.87 -8.31 4.38
C LEU A 145 5.10 -8.05 5.27
N ARG A 146 6.10 -8.93 5.24
CA ARG A 146 7.31 -8.83 6.07
C ARG A 146 8.09 -7.54 5.79
N GLY A 147 8.82 -7.01 6.77
CA GLY A 147 9.63 -5.80 6.60
C GLY A 147 8.80 -4.55 6.35
N ASN A 148 7.58 -4.50 6.89
CA ASN A 148 6.73 -3.31 6.92
C ASN A 148 6.61 -2.79 8.36
N ASN A 149 5.91 -1.66 8.53
CA ASN A 149 5.70 -1.02 9.83
C ASN A 149 4.25 -1.22 10.32
N VAL A 150 3.70 -2.41 10.11
CA VAL A 150 2.31 -2.74 10.47
C VAL A 150 2.24 -2.95 11.98
N THR A 151 1.57 -2.04 12.69
CA THR A 151 1.43 -2.11 14.15
C THR A 151 0.12 -2.73 14.61
N PHE A 152 -0.90 -2.72 13.74
CA PHE A 152 -2.23 -3.21 14.08
C PHE A 152 -2.85 -3.97 12.90
N VAL A 153 -3.38 -5.15 13.20
CA VAL A 153 -4.18 -5.95 12.27
C VAL A 153 -5.40 -6.47 13.01
N LYS A 154 -6.59 -6.12 12.52
CA LYS A 154 -7.86 -6.54 13.13
C LYS A 154 -8.06 -8.05 12.99
N ASN A 155 -8.73 -8.67 13.96
CA ASN A 155 -8.96 -10.11 14.03
C ASN A 155 -9.68 -10.71 12.79
N ASP A 156 -10.56 -9.95 12.15
CA ASP A 156 -11.36 -10.35 10.99
C ASP A 156 -10.69 -10.04 9.63
N THR A 157 -9.50 -9.41 9.64
CA THR A 157 -8.81 -8.93 8.43
C THR A 157 -8.66 -10.01 7.35
N PHE A 158 -8.43 -11.26 7.77
CA PHE A 158 -8.19 -12.41 6.88
C PHE A 158 -9.30 -13.46 6.94
N GLU A 159 -10.48 -13.15 7.51
CA GLU A 159 -11.57 -14.11 7.68
C GLU A 159 -12.02 -14.76 6.37
N HIS A 160 -12.00 -14.00 5.27
CA HIS A 160 -12.47 -14.43 3.96
C HIS A 160 -11.38 -15.12 3.12
N ASN A 161 -10.11 -15.10 3.54
CA ASN A 161 -8.98 -15.71 2.82
C ASN A 161 -8.81 -17.18 3.22
N THR A 162 -9.84 -17.99 2.98
CA THR A 162 -9.91 -19.38 3.48
C THR A 162 -8.87 -20.31 2.87
N ASN A 163 -8.28 -19.96 1.72
CA ASN A 163 -7.20 -20.70 1.06
C ASN A 163 -5.80 -20.27 1.49
N LEU A 164 -5.67 -19.32 2.42
CA LEU A 164 -4.37 -18.82 2.87
C LEU A 164 -3.60 -19.96 3.56
N GLN A 165 -2.37 -20.18 3.12
CA GLN A 165 -1.46 -21.22 3.61
C GLN A 165 -0.19 -20.63 4.20
N TYR A 166 0.24 -19.47 3.69
CA TYR A 166 1.44 -18.78 4.14
C TYR A 166 1.12 -17.30 4.35
N LEU A 167 1.27 -16.86 5.59
CA LEU A 167 1.21 -15.46 5.98
C LEU A 167 2.58 -15.10 6.55
N TYR A 168 3.28 -14.17 5.91
CA TYR A 168 4.52 -13.61 6.43
C TYR A 168 4.23 -12.19 6.91
N LEU A 169 4.38 -11.97 8.20
CA LEU A 169 4.06 -10.70 8.84
C LEU A 169 4.94 -10.56 10.07
N ASP A 170 5.58 -9.39 10.20
CA ASP A 170 6.32 -9.03 11.41
C ASP A 170 5.39 -8.20 12.29
N LEU A 171 5.18 -8.62 13.54
CA LEU A 171 4.29 -7.95 14.49
C LEU A 171 4.96 -7.79 15.84
N VAL A 172 4.62 -6.70 16.52
CA VAL A 172 4.82 -6.59 17.95
C VAL A 172 3.72 -7.42 18.62
N CYS A 173 4.07 -8.56 19.21
CA CYS A 173 3.11 -9.35 20.00
C CYS A 173 3.24 -8.96 21.47
N ASP A 174 2.61 -7.85 21.80
CA ASP A 174 2.32 -7.46 23.17
C ASP A 174 0.91 -7.95 23.56
N CYS A 175 0.40 -7.47 24.69
CA CYS A 175 -0.97 -7.75 25.14
C CYS A 175 -2.05 -7.16 24.23
N ASN A 176 -1.66 -6.37 23.26
CA ASN A 176 -2.51 -5.61 22.35
C ASN A 176 -2.44 -6.20 20.94
N PHE A 177 -2.42 -7.53 20.84
CA PHE A 177 -2.30 -8.27 19.58
C PHE A 177 -3.65 -8.91 19.13
N PRO A 178 -4.57 -8.11 18.55
CA PRO A 178 -5.95 -8.53 18.25
C PRO A 178 -6.04 -9.65 17.22
N LEU A 179 -5.03 -9.79 16.36
CA LEU A 179 -4.96 -10.86 15.36
C LEU A 179 -4.71 -12.24 15.99
N TRP A 180 -4.27 -12.31 17.25
CA TRP A 180 -3.93 -13.57 17.93
C TRP A 180 -5.07 -14.59 17.90
N SER A 181 -6.30 -14.14 18.19
CA SER A 181 -7.48 -15.00 18.23
C SER A 181 -7.74 -15.73 16.91
N TRP A 182 -7.52 -15.06 15.77
CA TRP A 182 -7.63 -15.67 14.46
C TRP A 182 -6.42 -16.56 14.15
N LEU A 183 -5.20 -16.13 14.47
CA LEU A 183 -3.97 -16.91 14.20
C LEU A 183 -3.97 -18.25 14.93
N LYS A 184 -4.30 -18.27 16.23
CA LYS A 184 -4.31 -19.49 17.04
C LYS A 184 -5.33 -20.54 16.55
N SER A 185 -6.33 -20.11 15.76
CA SER A 185 -7.31 -21.02 15.16
C SER A 185 -6.78 -21.77 13.92
N LYS A 186 -5.61 -21.40 13.38
CA LYS A 186 -5.13 -21.93 12.10
C LYS A 186 -4.22 -23.13 12.28
N SER A 187 -4.61 -24.27 11.70
CA SER A 187 -3.82 -25.50 11.70
C SER A 187 -2.52 -25.42 10.90
N TRP A 188 -2.44 -24.49 9.96
CA TRP A 188 -1.27 -24.25 9.12
C TRP A 188 -0.31 -23.20 9.69
N LEU A 189 -0.62 -22.60 10.86
CA LEU A 189 0.25 -21.61 11.48
C LEU A 189 1.65 -22.23 11.68
N ASN A 190 2.62 -21.71 10.93
CA ASN A 190 3.99 -22.18 10.90
C ASN A 190 4.93 -21.04 11.32
N ASP A 191 6.24 -21.27 11.24
CA ASP A 191 7.28 -20.29 11.62
C ASP A 191 7.30 -18.99 10.77
N ALA A 192 6.38 -18.80 9.82
CA ALA A 192 6.37 -17.68 8.86
C ALA A 192 5.91 -16.34 9.45
N VAL A 193 5.10 -16.35 10.52
CA VAL A 193 4.72 -15.13 11.25
C VAL A 193 5.73 -14.97 12.38
N ILE A 194 6.34 -13.79 12.56
CA ILE A 194 7.40 -13.57 13.55
C ILE A 194 7.03 -12.46 14.51
N CYS A 195 7.32 -12.70 15.78
CA CYS A 195 7.11 -11.76 16.86
C CYS A 195 8.38 -10.92 17.09
N LEU A 196 8.29 -9.60 16.98
CA LEU A 196 9.46 -8.72 16.99
C LEU A 196 9.98 -8.35 18.39
N ASP A 197 9.19 -8.50 19.45
CA ASP A 197 9.45 -7.80 20.73
C ASP A 197 10.12 -8.64 21.84
N ARG A 198 10.56 -9.86 21.52
CA ARG A 198 11.44 -10.66 22.39
C ARG A 198 12.30 -11.59 21.53
N ASP A 199 13.56 -11.22 21.31
CA ASP A 199 14.64 -12.11 20.83
C ASP A 199 14.22 -13.16 19.77
N ASP A 200 13.67 -12.73 18.63
CA ASP A 200 13.37 -13.60 17.48
C ASP A 200 12.55 -14.87 17.81
N ILE A 201 11.61 -14.79 18.76
CA ILE A 201 10.71 -15.93 19.04
C ILE A 201 9.79 -16.16 17.84
N LYS A 202 9.90 -17.37 17.27
CA LYS A 202 8.97 -17.88 16.24
C LYS A 202 7.57 -17.99 16.84
N LEU A 203 6.53 -17.47 16.15
CA LEU A 203 5.15 -17.55 16.66
C LEU A 203 4.65 -18.99 16.85
N SER A 204 5.23 -19.98 16.16
CA SER A 204 4.94 -21.40 16.39
C SER A 204 5.27 -21.89 17.81
N SER A 205 6.04 -21.09 18.56
CA SER A 205 6.39 -21.36 19.96
C SER A 205 5.51 -20.59 20.95
N LEU A 206 4.64 -19.68 20.47
CA LEU A 206 3.73 -18.96 21.35
C LEU A 206 2.60 -19.88 21.83
N GLN A 207 2.42 -19.94 23.14
CA GLN A 207 1.32 -20.64 23.82
C GLN A 207 0.27 -19.62 24.28
N GLU A 208 -0.95 -20.10 24.54
CA GLU A 208 -2.02 -19.26 25.11
C GLU A 208 -1.56 -18.58 26.40
N SER A 209 -0.70 -19.26 27.17
CA SER A 209 -0.11 -18.75 28.40
C SER A 209 0.81 -17.53 28.24
N ASP A 210 1.33 -17.27 27.04
CA ASP A 210 2.14 -16.07 26.79
C ASP A 210 1.31 -14.79 26.87
N PHE A 211 -0.03 -14.92 26.83
CA PHE A 211 -0.99 -13.82 26.91
C PHE A 211 -1.86 -13.89 28.19
N ASP A 212 -1.64 -14.84 29.11
CA ASP A 212 -2.50 -15.04 30.29
C ASP A 212 -2.55 -13.85 31.25
N ASN A 213 -1.50 -13.02 31.27
CA ASN A 213 -1.42 -11.80 32.07
C ASN A 213 -1.94 -10.55 31.33
N CYS A 214 -2.52 -10.72 30.14
CA CYS A 214 -3.03 -9.61 29.33
C CYS A 214 -4.49 -9.32 29.68
N THR A 215 -4.75 -8.11 30.16
CA THR A 215 -6.11 -7.56 30.18
C THR A 215 -6.42 -7.02 28.80
N PHE A 216 -7.08 -7.82 27.96
CA PHE A 216 -7.54 -7.38 26.64
C PHE A 216 -8.52 -6.22 26.82
N THR A 217 -8.13 -5.04 26.36
CA THR A 217 -9.06 -3.93 26.13
C THR A 217 -9.33 -3.86 24.64
N ASP A 218 -10.58 -4.06 24.24
CA ASP A 218 -10.99 -3.99 22.83
C ASP A 218 -10.81 -2.58 22.22
N ASP A 219 -10.50 -1.56 23.03
CA ASP A 219 -10.24 -0.20 22.57
C ASP A 219 -8.72 0.05 22.43
N LEU A 220 -8.26 -0.05 21.19
CA LEU A 220 -6.85 0.02 20.79
C LEU A 220 -6.38 1.45 20.50
N CYS A 221 -7.24 2.44 20.72
CA CYS A 221 -6.87 3.84 20.60
C CYS A 221 -6.02 4.30 21.79
N TYR A 222 -4.79 3.79 21.84
CA TYR A 222 -3.78 4.27 22.76
C TYR A 222 -3.24 5.63 22.30
N PRO A 223 -2.85 6.52 23.23
CA PRO A 223 -2.34 7.86 22.92
C PRO A 223 -1.15 7.87 21.96
N GLU A 224 -0.40 6.76 21.85
CA GLU A 224 0.80 6.64 21.03
C GLU A 224 0.53 6.19 19.58
N TYR A 225 -0.68 5.74 19.25
CA TYR A 225 -1.03 5.32 17.88
C TYR A 225 -0.94 6.49 16.88
N CYS A 226 -1.32 7.69 17.33
CA CYS A 226 -1.25 8.91 16.54
C CYS A 226 -0.08 9.77 17.01
N SER A 227 0.86 10.06 16.12
CA SER A 227 2.01 10.90 16.43
C SER A 227 1.64 12.38 16.57
N ASN A 228 2.55 13.17 17.13
CA ASN A 228 2.50 14.63 17.18
C ASN A 228 1.20 15.22 17.78
N GLY A 229 0.65 14.55 18.79
CA GLY A 229 -0.56 14.99 19.49
C GLY A 229 -1.86 14.76 18.71
N GLY A 230 -1.83 13.94 17.66
CA GLY A 230 -3.06 13.50 16.99
C GLY A 230 -3.96 12.70 17.93
N SER A 231 -5.27 12.82 17.75
CA SER A 231 -6.25 12.03 18.50
C SER A 231 -6.64 10.77 17.73
N CYS A 232 -6.63 9.63 18.41
CA CYS A 232 -7.08 8.36 17.85
C CYS A 232 -8.59 8.21 18.01
N SER A 233 -9.26 7.68 16.97
CA SER A 233 -10.67 7.28 17.02
C SER A 233 -10.91 6.05 16.13
N HIS A 234 -12.06 5.40 16.30
CA HIS A 234 -12.52 4.36 15.38
C HIS A 234 -13.49 4.95 14.34
N ASN A 235 -13.32 4.58 13.06
CA ASN A 235 -14.32 4.89 12.03
C ASN A 235 -15.54 3.94 12.11
N SER A 236 -16.52 4.13 11.24
CA SER A 236 -17.73 3.29 11.18
C SER A 236 -17.49 1.80 10.86
N TYR A 237 -16.28 1.44 10.43
CA TYR A 237 -15.86 0.06 10.14
C TYR A 237 -14.98 -0.53 11.24
N GLY A 238 -14.67 0.25 12.29
CA GLY A 238 -13.76 -0.14 13.36
C GLY A 238 -12.28 -0.04 12.98
N ASP A 239 -11.92 0.70 11.93
CA ASP A 239 -10.51 1.02 11.67
C ASP A 239 -10.06 2.14 12.61
N LEU A 240 -8.81 2.04 13.08
CA LEU A 240 -8.14 3.13 13.77
C LEU A 240 -7.85 4.27 12.79
N VAL A 241 -8.26 5.48 13.15
CA VAL A 241 -8.06 6.70 12.36
C VAL A 241 -7.53 7.81 13.25
N CYS A 242 -6.45 8.44 12.80
CA CYS A 242 -5.89 9.61 13.45
C CYS A 242 -6.50 10.91 12.93
N SER A 243 -6.97 11.75 13.85
CA SER A 243 -7.28 13.15 13.61
C SER A 243 -6.06 14.00 13.97
N CYS A 244 -5.33 14.46 12.95
CA CYS A 244 -4.08 15.19 13.15
C CYS A 244 -4.31 16.65 13.56
N VAL A 245 -3.49 17.13 14.49
CA VAL A 245 -3.44 18.56 14.85
C VAL A 245 -2.89 19.39 13.68
N SER A 246 -3.16 20.70 13.67
CA SER A 246 -2.76 21.59 12.58
C SER A 246 -1.24 21.52 12.32
N GLY A 247 -0.85 21.39 11.05
CA GLY A 247 0.54 21.22 10.62
C GLY A 247 0.98 19.77 10.43
N TRP A 248 0.16 18.79 10.83
CA TRP A 248 0.42 17.37 10.61
C TRP A 248 -0.67 16.71 9.75
N THR A 249 -0.27 15.69 9.00
CA THR A 249 -1.05 14.95 8.01
C THR A 249 -0.60 13.49 7.95
N GLY A 250 -1.31 12.68 7.17
CA GLY A 250 -1.05 11.25 7.04
C GLY A 250 -1.90 10.43 8.01
N THR A 251 -1.87 9.11 7.82
CA THR A 251 -2.69 8.15 8.57
C THR A 251 -2.29 8.03 10.03
N THR A 252 -1.05 8.38 10.37
CA THR A 252 -0.49 8.35 11.74
C THR A 252 0.02 9.70 12.23
N CYS A 253 -0.30 10.80 11.52
CA CYS A 253 0.11 12.17 11.85
C CYS A 253 1.62 12.42 11.89
N THR A 254 2.39 11.69 11.08
CA THR A 254 3.85 11.85 10.94
C THR A 254 4.25 12.76 9.78
N GLY A 255 3.35 13.01 8.82
CA GLY A 255 3.62 13.86 7.66
C GLY A 255 3.42 15.34 7.99
N MET A 256 4.38 16.20 7.64
CA MET A 256 4.28 17.64 7.90
C MET A 256 3.54 18.36 6.75
N ASP A 257 2.50 19.12 7.07
CA ASP A 257 1.78 19.97 6.11
C ASP A 257 2.50 21.31 5.96
N MET A 258 3.36 21.41 4.94
CA MET A 258 4.14 22.63 4.66
C MET A 258 3.28 23.84 4.27
N TYR A 259 1.98 23.67 3.98
CA TYR A 259 1.10 24.75 3.57
C TYR A 259 0.29 25.36 4.73
N LYS A 260 0.11 24.64 5.85
CA LYS A 260 -0.63 25.14 7.03
C LYS A 260 0.20 25.91 8.04
N GLY A 261 1.51 26.04 7.81
CA GLY A 261 2.41 26.91 8.59
C GLY A 261 2.56 28.34 8.04
N ARG A 262 1.98 28.65 6.87
CA ARG A 262 1.85 30.04 6.38
C ARG A 262 0.45 30.51 6.69
N THR A 263 0.30 31.19 7.83
CA THR A 263 -0.76 32.19 7.94
C THR A 263 -0.57 33.18 6.79
N THR A 264 -1.40 33.08 5.76
CA THR A 264 -1.59 34.15 4.80
C THR A 264 -2.34 35.27 5.52
N THR A 265 -1.67 35.98 6.43
CA THR A 265 -1.97 37.39 6.65
C THR A 265 -1.40 38.14 5.46
N ALA A 266 -2.14 38.09 4.35
CA ALA A 266 -2.02 39.08 3.30
C ALA A 266 -2.40 40.42 3.93
N TYR A 267 -1.40 41.16 4.39
CA TYR A 267 -1.51 42.58 4.69
C TYR A 267 -1.57 43.32 3.35
N PHE A 268 -2.73 43.24 2.70
CA PHE A 268 -3.11 44.16 1.63
C PHE A 268 -4.39 44.84 2.07
N ASP A 269 -4.24 45.85 2.92
CA ASP A 269 -5.09 47.01 2.84
C ASP A 269 -4.38 48.22 3.46
N THR A 270 -4.53 49.35 2.78
CA THR A 270 -4.02 50.71 3.08
C THR A 270 -2.59 51.04 2.59
N LEU A 271 -2.45 51.20 1.27
CA LEU A 271 -1.54 52.23 0.73
C LEU A 271 -2.36 53.51 0.45
N PRO A 272 -1.91 54.69 0.93
CA PRO A 272 -2.60 55.94 0.65
C PRO A 272 -2.41 56.36 -0.80
N ALA A 273 -3.51 56.78 -1.42
CA ALA A 273 -3.53 57.40 -2.74
C ALA A 273 -2.86 58.78 -2.69
N THR A 274 -1.55 58.85 -2.92
CA THR A 274 -0.86 60.09 -3.31
C THR A 274 0.50 59.78 -3.92
N LEU A 275 0.59 59.87 -5.25
CA LEU A 275 1.63 60.58 -6.03
C LEU A 275 1.62 60.06 -7.47
N ILE A 276 0.67 60.59 -8.24
CA ILE A 276 0.83 60.76 -9.68
C ILE A 276 1.81 61.93 -9.84
N GLY A 277 3.03 61.65 -10.29
CA GLY A 277 4.09 62.64 -10.47
C GLY A 277 5.03 62.24 -11.61
N LYS A 278 4.76 62.82 -12.78
CA LYS A 278 5.50 62.81 -14.05
C LYS A 278 7.05 62.80 -13.93
N SER A 279 7.71 62.10 -14.86
CA SER A 279 8.74 62.60 -15.83
C SER A 279 9.50 61.40 -16.42
N THR A 280 9.43 61.11 -17.73
CA THR A 280 10.39 61.52 -18.79
C THR A 280 11.84 61.39 -18.32
N TRP A 281 12.69 60.50 -18.84
CA TRP A 281 13.00 60.15 -20.24
C TRP A 281 13.32 58.67 -20.41
#